data_AF-A0ABC8RAG5-F1
#
_entry.id   AF-A0ABC8RAG5-F1
#
_cell.length_a   1.000
_cell.length_b   1.000
_cell.length_c   1.000
_cell.angle_alpha   90.00
_cell.angle_beta   90.00
_cell.angle_gamma   90.00
#
_symmetry.space_group_name_H-M   'P 1'
#
loop_
_entity.id
_entity.type
_entity.pdbx_description
1 polymer ?
#
loop_
_entity_poly.entity_id
_entity_poly.type
_entity_poly.pdbx_seq_one_letter_code
_entity_poly.pdbx_strand_id
1 'polypeptide(L)'
;MDSAGCGKGYNEIAQYFNYKLKEAIVQLRKDLPLAAITYVDIYSAKYSLFLEREKYGFELPLVTCCGLGGEYNYDDGDCGTTGQWQPNIRWCM
;
A
#
# COMPACT_ATOMS: atom_id res chain seq x y z
N MET A 1 10.96 9.07 -6.28
CA MET A 1 10.01 8.82 -5.17
C MET A 1 9.11 10.01 -5.03
N ASP A 2 7.98 9.85 -4.34
CA ASP A 2 7.13 10.99 -3.96
C ASP A 2 7.53 11.54 -2.57
N SER A 3 6.68 12.40 -2.01
CA SER A 3 6.90 13.06 -0.72
C SER A 3 6.88 12.12 0.49
N ALA A 4 6.27 10.94 0.38
CA ALA A 4 6.25 9.92 1.44
C ALA A 4 7.41 8.92 1.31
N GLY A 5 8.31 9.09 0.33
CA GLY A 5 9.42 8.17 0.08
C GLY A 5 9.01 6.94 -0.74
N CYS A 6 7.83 6.96 -1.33
CA CYS A 6 7.22 5.85 -2.04
C CYS A 6 7.59 5.83 -3.53
N GLY A 7 7.45 4.67 -4.17
CA GLY A 7 7.68 4.51 -5.61
C GLY A 7 6.59 5.20 -6.43
N LYS A 8 6.94 6.31 -7.11
CA LYS A 8 5.99 7.15 -7.85
C LYS A 8 5.17 6.37 -8.90
N GLY A 9 5.80 5.46 -9.65
CA GLY A 9 5.12 4.67 -10.68
C GLY A 9 4.06 3.71 -10.13
N TYR A 10 4.30 3.13 -8.95
CA TYR A 10 3.33 2.24 -8.30
C TYR A 10 2.12 3.03 -7.79
N ASN A 11 2.37 4.17 -7.14
CA ASN A 11 1.31 5.07 -6.72
C ASN A 11 0.46 5.58 -7.89
N GLU A 12 1.07 5.89 -9.05
CA GLU A 12 0.34 6.29 -10.26
C GLU A 12 -0.57 5.17 -10.78
N ILE A 13 -0.08 3.93 -10.83
CA ILE A 13 -0.87 2.76 -11.25
C ILE A 13 -2.01 2.49 -10.26
N ALA A 14 -1.74 2.52 -8.96
CA ALA A 14 -2.75 2.29 -7.92
C ALA A 14 -3.85 3.35 -7.94
N GLN A 15 -3.49 4.63 -8.11
CA GLN A 15 -4.46 5.73 -8.26
C GLN A 15 -5.31 5.55 -9.52
N TYR A 16 -4.71 5.18 -10.66
CA TYR A 16 -5.43 4.93 -11.90
C TYR A 16 -6.42 3.76 -11.77
N PHE A 17 -5.98 2.65 -11.17
CA PHE A 17 -6.85 1.52 -10.88
C PHE A 17 -8.04 1.92 -10.00
N ASN A 18 -7.80 2.66 -8.91
CA ASN A 18 -8.86 3.12 -8.02
C ASN A 18 -9.84 4.09 -8.72
N TYR A 19 -9.34 4.91 -9.65
CA TYR A 19 -10.19 5.74 -10.50
C TYR A 19 -11.15 4.89 -11.34
N LYS A 20 -10.64 3.88 -12.07
CA LYS A 20 -11.47 2.96 -12.87
C LYS A 20 -12.41 2.12 -12.01
N LEU A 21 -11.98 1.70 -10.82
CA LEU A 21 -12.81 0.96 -9.87
C LEU A 21 -13.99 1.79 -9.39
N LYS A 22 -13.79 3.09 -9.10
CA LYS A 22 -14.88 4.00 -8.72
C LYS A 22 -15.91 4.13 -9.85
N GLU A 23 -15.48 4.25 -11.10
CA GLU A 23 -16.38 4.26 -12.27
C GLU A 23 -17.21 2.96 -12.36
N ALA A 24 -16.56 1.79 -12.20
CA ALA A 24 -17.23 0.50 -12.24
C ALA A 24 -18.26 0.33 -11.11
N ILE A 25 -17.93 0.80 -9.89
CA ILE A 25 -18.85 0.74 -8.75
C ILE A 25 -20.09 1.60 -8.97
N VAL A 26 -19.94 2.78 -9.59
CA VAL A 26 -21.09 3.62 -9.97
C VAL A 26 -22.01 2.87 -10.93
N GLN A 27 -21.44 2.14 -11.89
CA GLN A 27 -22.25 1.35 -12.82
C GLN A 27 -22.91 0.15 -12.12
N LEU A 28 -22.17 -0.61 -11.31
CA LEU A 28 -22.71 -1.76 -10.57
C LEU A 28 -23.87 -1.38 -9.64
N ARG A 29 -23.82 -0.20 -9.00
CA ARG A 29 -24.92 0.30 -8.16
C ARG A 29 -26.19 0.61 -8.96
N LYS A 30 -26.07 0.96 -10.24
CA LYS A 30 -27.23 1.14 -11.14
C LYS A 30 -27.79 -0.21 -11.57
N ASP A 31 -26.90 -1.13 -11.91
CA ASP A 31 -27.29 -2.44 -12.43
C ASP A 31 -27.87 -3.36 -11.34
N LEU A 32 -27.42 -3.18 -10.09
CA LEU A 32 -27.81 -3.98 -8.92
C LEU A 32 -28.38 -3.08 -7.79
N PRO A 33 -29.58 -2.49 -7.97
CA PRO A 33 -30.14 -1.54 -7.01
C PRO A 33 -30.47 -2.13 -5.64
N LEU A 34 -30.58 -3.46 -5.55
CA LEU A 34 -30.83 -4.19 -4.29
C LEU A 34 -29.55 -4.66 -3.60
N ALA A 35 -28.39 -4.56 -4.24
CA ALA A 35 -27.13 -5.00 -3.66
C ALA A 35 -26.51 -3.89 -2.78
N ALA A 36 -26.02 -4.27 -1.60
CA ALA A 36 -25.22 -3.39 -0.76
C ALA A 36 -23.76 -3.41 -1.22
N ILE A 37 -23.29 -2.34 -1.86
CA ILE A 37 -21.92 -2.22 -2.38
C ILE A 37 -21.16 -1.15 -1.60
N THR A 38 -20.18 -1.58 -0.80
CA THR A 38 -19.29 -0.71 -0.02
C THR A 38 -17.93 -0.59 -0.71
N TYR A 39 -17.46 0.65 -0.88
CA TYR A 39 -16.12 0.95 -1.35
C TYR A 39 -15.26 1.46 -0.20
N VAL A 40 -14.02 1.00 -0.12
CA VAL A 40 -13.03 1.46 0.86
C VAL A 40 -11.81 2.00 0.14
N ASP A 41 -11.47 3.27 0.38
CA ASP A 41 -10.29 3.93 -0.20
C ASP A 41 -9.02 3.50 0.55
N ILE A 42 -8.59 2.28 0.28
CA ILE A 42 -7.44 1.69 0.96
C ILE A 42 -6.15 2.43 0.62
N TYR A 43 -6.04 2.99 -0.59
CA TYR A 43 -4.90 3.79 -1.04
C TYR A 43 -4.66 4.96 -0.10
N SER A 44 -5.67 5.80 0.11
CA SER A 44 -5.55 6.98 0.97
C SER A 44 -5.25 6.58 2.41
N ALA A 45 -5.91 5.52 2.90
CA ALA A 45 -5.68 5.01 4.25
C ALA A 45 -4.21 4.59 4.47
N LYS A 46 -3.65 3.72 3.61
CA LYS A 46 -2.24 3.31 3.77
C LYS A 46 -1.27 4.45 3.48
N TYR A 47 -1.54 5.28 2.46
CA TYR A 47 -0.68 6.41 2.13
C TYR A 47 -0.51 7.36 3.32
N SER A 48 -1.57 7.59 4.10
CA SER A 48 -1.50 8.39 5.33
C SER A 48 -0.58 7.78 6.40
N LEU A 49 -0.46 6.45 6.49
CA LEU A 49 0.44 5.78 7.43
C LEU A 49 1.91 6.03 7.08
N PHE A 50 2.22 6.12 5.79
CA PHE A 50 3.58 6.43 5.33
C PHE A 50 3.89 7.92 5.49
N LEU A 51 2.95 8.79 5.10
CA LEU A 51 3.14 10.24 5.12
C LEU A 51 3.12 10.83 6.54
N GLU A 52 2.17 10.41 7.36
CA GLU A 52 1.94 10.92 8.73
C GLU A 52 2.40 9.90 9.78
N ARG A 53 3.50 9.19 9.50
CA ARG A 53 4.01 8.08 10.33
C ARG A 53 4.07 8.39 11.83
N GLU A 54 4.50 9.60 12.20
CA GLU A 54 4.67 10.03 13.60
C GLU A 54 3.33 10.18 14.32
N LYS A 55 2.29 10.66 13.62
CA LYS A 55 0.94 10.79 14.17
C LYS A 55 0.34 9.43 14.52
N TYR A 56 0.69 8.39 13.77
CA TYR A 56 0.19 7.03 13.97
C TYR A 56 1.16 6.13 14.75
N GLY A 57 2.30 6.66 15.22
CA GLY A 57 3.27 5.91 16.01
C GLY A 57 4.15 4.94 15.21
N PHE A 58 4.28 5.12 13.89
CA PHE A 58 5.16 4.32 13.04
C PHE A 58 6.57 4.88 13.00
N GLU A 59 7.52 4.13 13.55
CA GLU A 59 8.95 4.49 13.54
C GLU A 59 9.59 4.19 12.18
N LEU A 60 9.32 3.01 11.62
CA LEU A 60 9.90 2.50 10.37
C LEU A 60 8.80 2.18 9.34
N PRO A 61 8.09 3.19 8.81
CA PRO A 61 6.92 2.96 7.95
C PRO A 61 7.26 2.32 6.60
N LEU A 62 8.52 2.33 6.18
CA LEU A 62 8.99 1.77 4.90
C LEU A 62 9.84 0.50 5.08
N VAL A 63 9.81 -0.13 6.25
CA VAL A 63 10.56 -1.36 6.52
C VAL A 63 9.56 -2.46 6.85
N THR A 64 9.66 -3.62 6.19
CA THR A 64 8.78 -4.74 6.53
C THR A 64 9.25 -5.38 7.84
N CYS A 65 8.32 -6.05 8.51
CA CYS A 65 8.62 -6.77 9.75
C CYS A 65 9.39 -8.08 9.51
N CYS A 66 9.32 -8.67 8.30
CA CYS A 66 9.83 -10.01 8.03
C CYS A 66 10.35 -10.14 6.59
N GLY A 67 11.59 -10.66 6.46
CA GLY A 67 12.23 -11.16 5.25
C GLY A 67 13.73 -11.38 5.48
N LEU A 68 14.45 -11.88 4.46
CA LEU A 68 15.83 -12.38 4.60
C LEU A 68 16.92 -11.28 4.73
N GLY A 69 16.51 -10.03 4.91
CA GLY A 69 17.39 -8.87 4.88
C GLY A 69 17.61 -8.31 3.47
N GLY A 70 18.23 -7.14 3.40
CA GLY A 70 18.35 -6.36 2.18
C GLY A 70 17.28 -5.27 2.10
N GLU A 71 17.10 -4.72 0.91
CA GLU A 71 16.05 -3.75 0.66
C GLU A 71 14.66 -4.24 1.11
N TYR A 72 13.90 -3.45 1.88
CA TYR A 72 12.61 -3.81 2.52
C TYR A 72 12.60 -4.85 3.62
N ASN A 73 13.60 -5.72 3.75
CA ASN A 73 13.41 -7.05 4.33
C ASN A 73 12.25 -7.79 3.61
N TYR A 74 12.18 -7.77 2.28
CA TYR A 74 11.17 -8.54 1.52
C TYR A 74 11.82 -9.68 0.74
N ASP A 75 11.20 -10.85 0.79
CA ASP A 75 11.47 -12.02 -0.05
C ASP A 75 10.12 -12.65 -0.43
N ASP A 76 10.06 -13.48 -1.46
CA ASP A 76 8.88 -14.33 -1.76
C ASP A 76 8.68 -15.45 -0.71
N GLY A 77 9.57 -15.52 0.28
CA GLY A 77 9.48 -16.40 1.44
C GLY A 77 8.53 -15.88 2.53
N ASP A 78 7.80 -16.81 3.15
CA ASP A 78 6.88 -16.53 4.25
C ASP A 78 7.57 -15.88 5.47
N CYS A 79 6.82 -15.02 6.18
CA CYS A 79 7.23 -14.51 7.49
C CYS A 79 7.34 -15.67 8.52
N GLY A 80 8.50 -15.84 9.17
CA GLY A 80 8.72 -16.90 10.18
C GLY A 80 10.06 -17.64 10.09
N THR A 81 10.95 -17.29 9.16
CA THR A 81 12.29 -17.88 9.01
C THR A 81 13.41 -16.88 9.37
N THR A 82 14.54 -17.35 9.88
CA THR A 82 15.62 -16.53 10.47
C THR A 82 16.60 -15.95 9.42
N GLY A 83 16.79 -14.62 9.35
CA GLY A 83 17.76 -13.95 8.45
C GLY A 83 18.22 -12.55 8.92
N GLN A 84 19.43 -12.12 8.53
CA GLN A 84 20.23 -10.99 9.08
C GLN A 84 20.10 -9.64 8.29
N TRP A 85 20.40 -8.52 8.96
CA TRP A 85 20.17 -7.10 8.57
C TRP A 85 21.23 -6.43 7.67
N GLN A 86 20.85 -5.75 6.55
CA GLN A 86 21.60 -4.69 5.81
C GLN A 86 20.68 -3.80 4.89
N PRO A 87 21.05 -2.56 4.45
CA PRO A 87 20.10 -1.51 3.99
C PRO A 87 20.09 -1.12 2.48
N ASN A 88 18.88 -0.95 1.87
CA ASN A 88 18.40 0.17 0.97
C ASN A 88 17.57 -0.21 -0.29
N ILE A 89 16.61 0.72 -0.66
CA ILE A 89 15.51 0.97 -1.71
C ILE A 89 14.05 0.66 -1.29
N ARG A 90 12.94 1.05 -2.03
CA ARG A 90 11.58 1.75 -1.74
C ARG A 90 10.21 1.34 -2.39
N TRP A 91 9.14 1.00 -1.61
CA TRP A 91 7.71 0.78 -2.03
C TRP A 91 6.62 1.47 -1.18
N CYS A 92 5.64 2.14 -1.82
CA CYS A 92 4.29 2.29 -1.24
C CYS A 92 3.23 2.28 -2.35
N MET A 93 2.06 1.73 -1.97
CA MET A 93 0.79 1.54 -2.69
C MET A 93 0.79 1.37 -4.22
#